data_AF-W2IE30-F1
#
_entry.id   AF-W2IE30-F1
#
_cell.length_a   1.000
_cell.length_b   1.000
_cell.length_c   1.000
_cell.angle_alpha   90.00
_cell.angle_beta   90.00
_cell.angle_gamma   90.00
#
_symmetry.space_group_name_H-M   'P 1'
#
loop_
_entity.id
_entity.type
_entity.pdbx_description
1 polymer ?
#
loop_
_entity_poly.entity_id
_entity_poly.type
_entity_poly.pdbx_seq_one_letter_code
_entity_poly.pdbx_strand_id
1 'polypeptide(L)'
;MAGLVTETLPRLDHTLERIEELNRAKRRQWLCKVCSTYAGAGVRSFETSYFCATCSRAKNGSATLCNKALRLRYGVALTFNEIWHQSWKNGTAILPSLQKKIRFVNKRRKEIETEE
;
A
#
# COMPACT_ATOMS: atom_id res chain seq x y z
N MET A 1 4.68 -31.11 -31.13
CA MET A 1 3.91 -29.86 -31.03
C MET A 1 4.17 -29.27 -29.65
N ALA A 2 4.79 -28.09 -29.58
CA ALA A 2 5.09 -27.43 -28.31
C ALA A 2 3.77 -26.89 -27.72
N GLY A 3 3.34 -27.46 -26.61
CA GLY A 3 2.20 -26.95 -25.85
C GLY A 3 2.55 -25.58 -25.31
N LEU A 4 1.82 -24.56 -25.78
CA LEU A 4 1.80 -23.25 -25.12
C LEU A 4 1.14 -23.45 -23.77
N VAL A 5 1.96 -23.70 -22.75
CA VAL A 5 1.53 -23.64 -21.35
C VAL A 5 1.17 -22.18 -21.10
N THR A 6 -0.12 -21.86 -21.18
CA THR A 6 -0.66 -20.65 -20.55
C THR A 6 -0.62 -20.90 -19.05
N GLU A 7 0.58 -20.85 -18.48
CA GLU A 7 0.74 -20.69 -17.05
C GLU A 7 -0.03 -19.43 -16.71
N THR A 8 -1.13 -19.58 -15.97
CA THR A 8 -1.83 -18.43 -15.40
C THR A 8 -0.78 -17.67 -14.62
N LEU A 9 -0.37 -16.51 -15.14
CA LEU A 9 0.59 -15.62 -14.50
C LEU A 9 0.31 -15.64 -13.00
N PRO A 10 1.29 -16.00 -12.15
CA PRO A 10 1.06 -16.11 -10.72
C PRO A 10 0.38 -14.82 -10.30
N ARG A 11 -0.82 -14.94 -9.72
CA ARG A 11 -1.51 -13.80 -9.11
C ARG A 11 -0.46 -13.16 -8.24
N LEU A 12 0.03 -11.98 -8.63
CA LEU A 12 1.03 -11.28 -7.85
C LEU A 12 0.39 -11.15 -6.47
N ASP A 13 0.89 -11.87 -5.48
CA ASP A 13 0.33 -12.00 -4.11
C ASP A 13 0.15 -10.63 -3.43
N HIS A 14 0.64 -9.59 -4.08
CA HIS A 14 0.74 -8.22 -3.67
C HIS A 14 0.11 -7.24 -4.68
N THR A 15 -0.97 -7.66 -5.34
CA THR A 15 -1.77 -6.76 -6.19
C THR A 15 -2.48 -5.72 -5.33
N LEU A 16 -2.52 -4.46 -5.79
CA LEU A 16 -3.22 -3.39 -5.12
C LEU A 16 -4.71 -3.44 -5.42
N GLU A 17 -5.51 -3.54 -4.37
CA GLU A 17 -6.96 -3.49 -4.41
C GLU A 17 -7.45 -2.09 -4.08
N ARG A 18 -8.61 -1.72 -4.64
CA ARG A 18 -9.24 -0.43 -4.37
C ARG A 18 -10.10 -0.54 -3.12
N ILE A 19 -10.05 0.48 -2.28
CA ILE A 19 -10.90 0.62 -1.11
C ILE A 19 -12.33 0.92 -1.57
N GLU A 20 -13.26 0.07 -1.14
CA GLU A 20 -14.70 0.24 -1.39
C GLU A 20 -15.37 1.15 -0.37
N GLU A 21 -14.75 1.36 0.80
CA GLU A 21 -15.26 2.22 1.85
C GLU A 21 -15.45 3.66 1.34
N LEU A 22 -16.68 4.15 1.45
CA LEU A 22 -17.07 5.53 1.14
C LEU A 22 -17.13 6.34 2.43
N ASN A 23 -16.65 7.57 2.37
CA ASN A 23 -16.94 8.61 3.35
C ASN A 23 -17.92 9.59 2.71
N ARG A 24 -19.16 9.59 3.20
CA ARG A 24 -20.32 10.23 2.57
C ARG A 24 -20.54 9.69 1.15
N ALA A 25 -20.00 10.38 0.14
CA ALA A 25 -20.12 10.04 -1.28
C ALA A 25 -18.75 9.89 -1.98
N LYS A 26 -17.63 10.06 -1.25
CA LYS A 26 -16.29 9.96 -1.82
C LYS A 26 -15.57 8.74 -1.25
N ARG A 27 -14.84 8.03 -2.10
CA ARG A 27 -13.99 6.93 -1.65
C ARG A 27 -13.00 7.41 -0.61
N ARG A 28 -12.89 6.65 0.47
CA ARG A 28 -11.94 6.94 1.53
C ARG A 28 -10.53 6.85 0.96
N GLN A 29 -9.74 7.88 1.21
CA GLN A 29 -8.33 7.92 0.86
C GLN A 29 -7.48 7.92 2.12
N TRP A 30 -6.33 7.28 2.05
CA TRP A 30 -5.38 7.17 3.14
C TRP A 30 -3.98 7.52 2.65
N LEU A 31 -3.12 7.95 3.56
CA LEU A 31 -1.73 8.23 3.21
C LEU A 31 -1.03 6.95 2.74
N CYS A 32 -0.35 7.03 1.61
CA CYS A 32 0.52 5.96 1.14
C CYS A 32 1.69 5.79 2.12
N LYS A 33 1.90 4.57 2.63
CA LYS A 33 2.91 4.29 3.66
C LYS A 33 4.31 4.65 3.21
N VAL A 34 4.63 4.39 1.93
CA VAL A 34 5.95 4.71 1.39
C VAL A 34 6.04 6.20 1.08
N CYS A 35 5.03 6.83 0.47
CA CYS A 35 5.09 8.29 0.25
C CYS A 35 5.27 9.06 1.55
N SER A 36 4.64 8.64 2.65
CA SER A 36 4.79 9.30 3.95
C SER A 36 6.19 9.23 4.54
N THR A 37 7.01 8.23 4.19
CA THR A 37 8.39 8.18 4.69
C THR A 37 9.32 9.11 3.94
N TYR A 38 9.08 9.29 2.63
CA TYR A 38 9.84 10.17 1.74
C TYR A 38 9.37 11.62 1.78
N ALA A 39 8.17 11.90 2.32
CA ALA A 39 7.71 13.25 2.55
C ALA A 39 8.61 13.96 3.59
N GLY A 40 8.98 15.21 3.29
CA GLY A 40 9.69 16.09 4.21
C GLY A 40 8.83 16.44 5.42
N ALA A 41 9.47 16.91 6.50
CA ALA A 41 8.74 17.39 7.68
C ALA A 41 7.79 18.54 7.27
N GLY A 42 6.53 18.46 7.71
CA GLY A 42 5.50 19.46 7.38
C GLY A 42 4.88 19.34 5.98
N VAL A 43 5.33 18.39 5.14
CA VAL A 43 4.77 18.19 3.79
C VAL A 43 3.70 17.11 3.82
N ARG A 44 2.50 17.42 3.30
CA ARG A 44 1.43 16.42 3.14
C ARG A 44 1.86 15.37 2.12
N SER A 45 1.90 14.11 2.55
CA SER A 45 2.21 12.98 1.67
C SER A 45 1.03 12.63 0.76
N PHE A 46 1.30 11.85 -0.29
CA PHE A 46 0.28 11.43 -1.24
C PHE A 46 -0.78 10.51 -0.61
N GLU A 47 -2.04 10.74 -0.96
CA GLU A 47 -3.19 9.94 -0.53
C GLU A 47 -3.64 9.00 -1.64
N THR A 48 -4.04 7.80 -1.26
CA THR A 48 -4.40 6.72 -2.16
C THR A 48 -5.64 6.00 -1.65
N SER A 49 -6.50 5.58 -2.56
CA SER A 49 -7.61 4.66 -2.29
C SER A 49 -7.22 3.21 -2.59
N TYR A 50 -5.93 2.90 -2.72
CA TYR A 50 -5.44 1.55 -2.97
C TYR A 50 -4.69 0.98 -1.75
N PHE A 51 -4.83 -0.32 -1.53
CA PHE A 51 -4.16 -1.05 -0.47
C PHE A 51 -3.78 -2.46 -0.94
N CYS A 52 -2.76 -3.06 -0.31
CA CYS A 52 -2.42 -4.45 -0.52
C CYS A 52 -3.13 -5.32 0.53
N ALA A 53 -4.06 -6.19 0.12
CA ALA A 53 -4.81 -7.05 1.03
C ALA A 53 -3.89 -8.03 1.79
N THR A 54 -2.92 -8.63 1.10
CA THR A 54 -1.97 -9.57 1.70
C THR A 54 -1.09 -8.91 2.75
N CYS A 55 -0.50 -7.75 2.47
CA CYS A 55 0.29 -7.02 3.46
C CYS A 55 -0.57 -6.48 4.61
N SER A 56 -1.82 -6.11 4.33
CA SER A 56 -2.72 -5.61 5.37
C SER A 56 -3.08 -6.71 6.37
N ARG A 57 -3.33 -7.94 5.89
CA ARG A 57 -3.52 -9.12 6.74
C ARG A 57 -2.28 -9.43 7.57
N ALA A 58 -1.10 -9.44 6.93
CA ALA A 58 0.16 -9.76 7.60
C ALA A 58 0.57 -8.75 8.69
N LYS A 59 0.19 -7.47 8.53
CA LYS A 59 0.53 -6.39 9.48
C LYS A 59 -0.62 -6.01 10.42
N ASN A 60 -1.75 -6.73 10.36
CA ASN A 60 -2.97 -6.46 11.11
C ASN A 60 -3.44 -4.99 11.00
N GLY A 61 -3.28 -4.38 9.84
CA GLY A 61 -3.59 -2.96 9.62
C GLY A 61 -3.40 -2.53 8.17
N SER A 62 -4.06 -1.46 7.74
CA SER A 62 -4.15 -1.11 6.31
C SER A 62 -2.78 -0.73 5.71
N ALA A 63 -2.28 -1.57 4.80
CA ALA A 63 -1.09 -1.33 3.98
C ALA A 63 -1.47 -0.56 2.71
N THR A 64 -1.69 0.74 2.86
CA THR A 64 -2.10 1.66 1.78
C THR A 64 -0.90 2.07 0.93
N LEU A 65 -0.96 1.81 -0.38
CA LEU A 65 0.14 1.97 -1.32
C LEU A 65 -0.35 2.64 -2.62
N CYS A 66 0.58 3.19 -3.40
CA CYS A 66 0.26 3.80 -4.69
C CYS A 66 1.28 3.43 -5.75
N ASN A 67 0.87 3.51 -7.02
CA ASN A 67 1.72 3.23 -8.18
C ASN A 67 2.51 4.46 -8.66
N LYS A 68 2.61 5.51 -7.82
CA LYS A 68 3.40 6.69 -8.20
C LYS A 68 4.87 6.31 -8.23
N ALA A 69 5.55 6.64 -9.33
CA ALA A 69 6.97 6.42 -9.50
C ALA A 69 7.80 7.40 -8.64
N LEU A 70 8.72 6.86 -7.86
CA LEU A 70 9.83 7.58 -7.27
C LEU A 70 10.96 7.64 -8.30
N ARG A 71 11.28 8.85 -8.77
CA ARG A 71 12.45 9.05 -9.63
C ARG A 71 13.71 8.98 -8.77
N LEU A 72 14.44 7.87 -8.84
CA LEU A 72 15.77 7.76 -8.25
C LEU A 72 16.78 8.50 -9.13
N ARG A 73 17.82 9.08 -8.50
CA ARG A 73 18.84 9.88 -9.18
C ARG A 73 19.62 9.12 -10.28
N TYR A 74 19.54 7.78 -10.30
CA TYR A 74 20.29 6.92 -11.22
C TYR A 74 19.41 6.04 -12.12
N GLY A 75 18.23 6.54 -12.53
CA GLY A 75 17.57 6.08 -13.75
C GLY A 75 16.51 4.99 -13.62
N VAL A 76 16.41 4.27 -12.49
CA VAL A 76 15.28 3.34 -12.29
C VAL A 76 14.16 4.05 -11.54
N ALA A 77 13.04 4.25 -12.23
CA ALA A 77 11.81 4.75 -11.64
C ALA A 77 11.04 3.57 -11.02
N LEU A 78 11.22 3.34 -9.71
CA LEU A 78 10.40 2.36 -8.98
C LEU A 78 9.12 3.02 -8.49
N THR A 79 7.99 2.34 -8.64
CA THR A 79 6.75 2.73 -7.98
C THR A 79 6.85 2.52 -6.47
N PHE A 80 6.07 3.29 -5.71
CA PHE A 80 6.01 3.10 -4.26
C PHE A 80 5.46 1.72 -3.85
N ASN A 81 4.63 1.11 -4.71
CA ASN A 81 4.24 -0.28 -4.58
C ASN A 81 5.47 -1.22 -4.65
N GLU A 82 6.29 -1.07 -5.68
CA GLU A 82 7.51 -1.88 -5.85
C GLU A 82 8.51 -1.66 -4.73
N ILE A 83 8.70 -0.43 -4.25
CA ILE A 83 9.57 -0.15 -3.10
C ILE A 83 9.11 -0.93 -1.86
N TRP A 84 7.80 -0.94 -1.59
CA TRP A 84 7.24 -1.68 -0.45
C TRP A 84 7.51 -3.19 -0.56
N HIS A 85 7.28 -3.77 -1.73
CA HIS A 85 7.37 -5.22 -1.93
C HIS A 85 8.81 -5.70 -2.15
N GLN A 86 9.59 -5.01 -2.97
CA GLN A 86 10.94 -5.41 -3.37
C GLN A 86 11.99 -4.96 -2.36
N SER A 87 12.03 -3.66 -2.06
CA SER A 87 13.08 -3.07 -1.20
C SER A 87 12.80 -3.29 0.28
N TRP A 88 11.54 -3.14 0.72
CA TRP A 88 11.16 -3.29 2.12
C TRP A 88 10.61 -4.68 2.46
N LYS A 89 10.63 -5.62 1.51
CA LYS A 89 10.20 -7.02 1.71
C LYS A 89 8.84 -7.13 2.39
N ASN A 90 7.83 -6.47 1.81
CA ASN A 90 6.46 -6.42 2.36
C ASN A 90 6.36 -5.72 3.73
N GLY A 91 7.29 -4.81 4.00
CA GLY A 91 7.37 -4.05 5.24
C GLY A 91 8.08 -4.78 6.40
N THR A 92 8.90 -5.80 6.12
CA THR A 92 9.77 -6.46 7.13
C THR A 92 11.17 -5.88 7.16
N ALA A 93 11.68 -5.39 6.03
CA ALA A 93 13.02 -4.84 5.88
C ALA A 93 12.99 -3.30 5.72
N ILE A 94 12.28 -2.61 6.61
CA ILE A 94 12.20 -1.14 6.60
C ILE A 94 13.38 -0.59 7.40
N LEU A 95 14.11 0.38 6.84
CA LEU A 95 15.20 1.04 7.55
C LEU A 95 14.70 1.67 8.87
N PRO A 96 15.38 1.50 10.01
CA PRO A 96 14.89 1.95 11.32
C PRO A 96 14.55 3.46 11.38
N SER A 97 15.27 4.28 10.61
CA SER A 97 15.01 5.72 10.49
C SER A 97 13.68 6.05 9.79
N LEU A 98 13.21 5.18 8.89
CA LEU A 98 11.96 5.33 8.16
C LEU A 98 10.79 4.64 8.87
N GLN A 99 11.07 3.55 9.60
CA GLN A 99 10.05 2.76 10.30
C GLN A 99 9.24 3.61 11.30
N LYS A 100 9.89 4.54 12.02
CA LYS A 100 9.21 5.45 12.97
C LYS A 100 8.15 6.35 12.32
N LYS A 101 8.22 6.56 11.00
CA LYS A 101 7.26 7.38 10.25
C LYS A 101 6.04 6.58 9.77
N ILE A 102 6.08 5.25 9.83
CA ILE A 102 5.02 4.38 9.32
C ILE A 102 4.09 4.00 10.47
N ARG A 103 2.83 4.43 10.38
CA ARG A 103 1.79 4.02 11.31
C ARG A 103 0.77 3.16 10.59
N PHE A 104 0.55 1.94 11.07
CA PHE A 104 -0.58 1.13 10.62
C PHE A 104 -1.81 1.56 11.40
N VAL A 105 -2.86 1.94 10.68
CA VAL A 105 -4.15 2.22 11.29
C VAL A 105 -4.90 0.90 11.28
N ASN A 106 -5.22 0.39 12.47
CA ASN A 106 -6.12 -0.74 12.59
C ASN A 106 -7.45 -0.32 11.96
N LYS A 107 -8.08 -1.23 11.19
CA LYS A 107 -9.43 -0.99 10.67
C LYS A 107 -10.29 -0.57 11.88
N ARG A 108 -10.91 0.62 11.83
CA ARG A 108 -11.87 1.02 12.89
C ARG A 108 -12.84 -0.16 13.06
N ARG A 109 -13.19 -0.48 14.31
CA ARG A 109 -14.27 -1.44 14.61
C ARG A 109 -15.44 -1.11 13.69
N LYS A 110 -16.04 -2.13 13.07
CA LYS A 110 -17.31 -1.97 12.34
C LYS A 110 -18.20 -1.11 13.23
N GLU A 111 -18.71 0.00 12.70
CA GLU A 111 -19.80 0.70 13.37
C GLU A 111 -20.87 -0.37 13.61
N ILE A 112 -21.21 -0.58 14.89
CA ILE A 112 -22.32 -1.44 15.26
C ILE A 112 -23.51 -0.79 14.56
N GLU A 113 -24.12 -1.49 13.61
CA GLU A 113 -25.44 -1.12 13.12
C GLU A 113 -26.32 -1.07 14.37
N THR A 114 -26.66 0.14 14.81
CA THR A 114 -27.72 0.32 15.79
C THR A 114 -28.98 -0.14 15.08
N GLU A 115 -29.33 -1.42 15.27
CA GLU A 115 -30.67 -1.93 14.99
C GLU A 115 -31.67 -1.11 15.82
N GLU A 116 -32.80 -0.80 15.19
CA GLU A 116 -33.90 0.09 15.64
C GLU A 116 -34.42 -0.17 17.06
#